data_AF-A0A3N1J421-F1
#
_entry.id   AF-A0A3N1J421-F1
#
_cell.length_a   1.000
_cell.length_b   1.000
_cell.length_c   1.000
_cell.angle_alpha   90.00
_cell.angle_beta   90.00
_cell.angle_gamma   90.00
#
_symmetry.space_group_name_H-M   'P 1'
#
loop_
_entity.id
_entity.type
_entity.pdbx_description
1 polymer ?
#
loop_
_entity_poly.entity_id
_entity_poly.type
_entity_poly.pdbx_seq_one_letter_code
_entity_poly.pdbx_strand_id
1 'polypeptide(L)'
;MANDITFSITRTRFDEDYSPADSSRLTTNFANLARGEHRQQNLRAALAMIDGRANDLAGAFAGGADDRYRLQLDIVSAALAFSDGGADAEFPLLEMLDVTIVDQHTGEHHHGILGNNFSSYLRDYDFSVLLPSSPGLPSDFGALHGALFQRFLESSAFRSDFSAEPVVCISVSTSQTYRRTGYVHPVLGAEYEHEHSSLTDDYFGRMGMRVRYFQPAGASAPLAFYTRGDLTGDYTDLQLIGTIATMETFQKIYRPEIYAANTPAGSTYRPTLNHTDFTPTPVTYDREERSRLGITQGRWTEEHLVTPHHALLSRFAADAAVSL
;
A
#
# COMPACT_ATOMS: atom_id res chain seq x y z
N MET A 1 -11.07 32.15 10.11
CA MET A 1 -10.31 30.92 9.84
C MET A 1 -11.21 29.73 10.13
N ALA A 2 -12.32 29.63 9.38
CA ALA A 2 -13.20 28.47 9.39
C ALA A 2 -12.84 27.71 8.11
N ASN A 3 -12.56 26.40 8.20
CA ASN A 3 -12.17 25.46 7.12
C ASN A 3 -10.78 24.78 7.28
N ASP A 4 -10.14 24.84 8.45
CA ASP A 4 -8.94 24.02 8.68
C ASP A 4 -9.33 22.57 8.99
N ILE A 5 -8.61 21.64 8.37
CA ILE A 5 -8.61 20.21 8.70
C ILE A 5 -7.36 19.90 9.52
N THR A 6 -7.49 19.01 10.49
CA THR A 6 -6.35 18.42 11.20
C THR A 6 -6.32 16.91 10.99
N PHE A 7 -5.21 16.29 11.34
CA PHE A 7 -5.04 14.85 11.21
C PHE A 7 -4.76 14.23 12.58
N SER A 8 -5.28 13.03 12.80
CA SER A 8 -4.95 12.18 13.93
C SER A 8 -4.48 10.82 13.43
N ILE A 9 -3.61 10.17 14.22
CA ILE A 9 -3.02 8.88 13.89
C ILE A 9 -3.29 7.92 15.03
N THR A 10 -3.79 6.74 14.69
CA THR A 10 -3.93 5.61 15.62
C THR A 10 -3.18 4.40 15.08
N ARG A 11 -2.65 3.57 15.99
CA ARG A 11 -1.95 2.32 15.64
C ARG A 11 -2.72 1.12 16.17
N THR A 12 -2.92 0.13 15.30
CA THR A 12 -3.50 -1.16 15.66
C THR A 12 -2.53 -2.26 15.30
N ARG A 13 -2.25 -3.16 16.25
CA ARG A 13 -1.35 -4.28 16.01
C ARG A 13 -1.91 -5.20 14.92
N PHE A 14 -1.08 -5.51 13.91
CA PHE A 14 -1.37 -6.53 12.91
C PHE A 14 -0.57 -7.80 13.19
N ASP A 15 -1.09 -8.62 14.10
CA ASP A 15 -0.54 -9.93 14.46
C ASP A 15 -1.57 -11.05 14.24
N GLU A 16 -1.30 -12.25 14.75
CA GLU A 16 -2.22 -13.39 14.65
C GLU A 16 -3.57 -13.19 15.34
N ASP A 17 -3.65 -12.25 16.29
CA ASP A 17 -4.85 -11.96 17.06
C ASP A 17 -5.62 -10.76 16.50
N TYR A 18 -5.07 -10.07 15.49
CA TYR A 18 -5.75 -8.99 14.80
C TYR A 18 -7.11 -9.43 14.25
N SER A 19 -8.16 -8.75 14.71
CA SER A 19 -9.51 -8.88 14.20
C SER A 19 -10.02 -7.48 13.86
N PRO A 20 -10.63 -7.27 12.68
CA PRO A 20 -11.33 -6.03 12.38
C PRO A 20 -12.43 -5.80 13.43
N ALA A 21 -12.61 -4.56 13.90
CA ALA A 21 -13.71 -4.24 14.81
C ALA A 21 -15.07 -4.45 14.13
N ASP A 22 -16.11 -4.83 14.88
CA ASP A 22 -17.48 -4.97 14.33
C ASP A 22 -18.02 -3.64 13.75
N SER A 23 -17.55 -2.52 14.29
CA SER A 23 -17.82 -1.16 13.79
C SER A 23 -16.98 -0.80 12.55
N SER A 24 -15.89 -1.53 12.27
CA SER A 24 -15.14 -1.44 11.02
C SER A 24 -15.91 -2.14 9.89
N ARG A 25 -17.08 -1.59 9.57
CA ARG A 25 -17.79 -1.83 8.29
C ARG A 25 -16.99 -1.33 7.08
N LEU A 26 -15.77 -0.87 7.32
CA LEU A 26 -14.90 -0.17 6.41
C LEU A 26 -13.67 -1.01 6.13
N THR A 27 -13.30 -1.04 4.86
CA THR A 27 -12.78 -2.26 4.25
C THR A 27 -11.36 -2.03 3.81
N THR A 28 -10.44 -2.17 4.74
CA THR A 28 -9.03 -2.08 4.39
C THR A 28 -8.53 -3.43 3.90
N ASN A 29 -7.43 -3.41 3.13
CA ASN A 29 -6.88 -4.61 2.49
C ASN A 29 -6.53 -5.73 3.50
N PHE A 30 -6.38 -5.36 4.78
CA PHE A 30 -6.12 -6.22 5.92
C PHE A 30 -7.34 -7.02 6.37
N ALA A 31 -8.53 -6.42 6.27
CA ALA A 31 -9.74 -6.94 6.90
C ALA A 31 -10.23 -8.25 6.27
N ASN A 32 -9.96 -8.48 4.98
CA ASN A 32 -10.35 -9.72 4.31
C ASN A 32 -9.47 -10.91 4.77
N LEU A 33 -8.16 -10.68 4.92
CA LEU A 33 -7.25 -11.70 5.45
C LEU A 33 -7.58 -12.07 6.91
N ALA A 34 -8.11 -11.09 7.64
CA ALA A 34 -8.38 -11.16 9.05
C ALA A 34 -9.85 -11.49 9.39
N ARG A 35 -10.59 -12.19 8.51
CA ARG A 35 -11.99 -12.58 8.73
C ARG A 35 -12.21 -14.09 8.60
N GLY A 36 -13.35 -14.56 9.13
CA GLY A 36 -13.78 -15.96 9.05
C GLY A 36 -13.11 -16.89 10.06
N GLU A 37 -13.52 -18.16 10.04
CA GLU A 37 -13.08 -19.18 11.01
C GLU A 37 -11.57 -19.49 10.90
N HIS A 38 -10.97 -19.28 9.72
CA HIS A 38 -9.54 -19.51 9.46
C HIS A 38 -8.66 -18.27 9.65
N ARG A 39 -9.19 -17.18 10.20
CA ARG A 39 -8.50 -15.89 10.42
C ARG A 39 -7.10 -16.06 11.01
N GLN A 40 -6.99 -16.65 12.20
CA GLN A 40 -5.71 -16.72 12.92
C GLN A 40 -4.68 -17.56 12.15
N GLN A 41 -5.11 -18.62 11.47
CA GLN A 41 -4.23 -19.45 10.65
C GLN A 41 -3.73 -18.69 9.41
N ASN A 42 -4.60 -17.93 8.73
CA ASN A 42 -4.22 -17.08 7.61
C ASN A 42 -3.19 -16.02 8.04
N LEU A 43 -3.43 -15.35 9.16
CA LEU A 43 -2.52 -14.32 9.69
C LEU A 43 -1.16 -14.91 10.09
N ARG A 44 -1.14 -16.04 10.81
CA ARG A 44 0.10 -16.76 11.13
C ARG A 44 0.89 -17.14 9.89
N ALA A 45 0.22 -17.69 8.88
CA ALA A 45 0.86 -18.09 7.64
C ALA A 45 1.43 -16.89 6.87
N ALA A 46 0.68 -15.79 6.78
CA ALA A 46 1.17 -14.56 6.16
C ALA A 46 2.38 -13.96 6.90
N LEU A 47 2.32 -13.86 8.23
CA LEU A 47 3.44 -13.35 9.04
C LEU A 47 4.68 -14.23 8.92
N ALA A 48 4.52 -15.56 8.94
CA ALA A 48 5.62 -16.49 8.73
C ALA A 48 6.25 -16.37 7.33
N MET A 49 5.44 -16.14 6.29
CA MET A 49 5.94 -15.86 4.94
C MET A 49 6.74 -14.54 4.89
N ILE A 50 6.30 -13.52 5.60
CA ILE A 50 7.00 -12.22 5.70
C ILE A 50 8.34 -12.41 6.41
N ASP A 51 8.37 -13.09 7.56
CA ASP A 51 9.60 -13.38 8.31
C ASP A 51 10.58 -14.19 7.45
N GLY A 52 10.11 -15.27 6.83
CA GLY A 52 10.95 -16.09 5.95
C GLY A 52 11.52 -15.29 4.79
N ARG A 53 10.68 -14.47 4.13
CA ARG A 53 11.14 -13.66 3.00
C ARG A 53 12.15 -12.59 3.40
N ALA A 54 12.00 -11.99 4.57
CA ALA A 54 12.96 -11.02 5.08
C ALA A 54 14.33 -11.68 5.32
N ASN A 55 14.36 -12.87 5.92
CA ASN A 55 15.60 -13.61 6.17
C ASN A 55 16.24 -14.16 4.89
N ASP A 56 15.45 -14.58 3.90
CA ASP A 56 15.97 -14.96 2.59
C ASP A 56 16.75 -13.81 1.93
N LEU A 57 16.19 -12.60 1.95
CA LEU A 57 16.83 -11.42 1.36
C LEU A 57 18.02 -10.94 2.20
N ALA A 58 17.88 -10.93 3.53
CA ALA A 58 18.96 -10.57 4.43
C ALA A 58 20.13 -11.53 4.31
N GLY A 59 19.87 -12.84 4.20
CA GLY A 59 20.90 -13.86 4.07
C GLY A 59 21.61 -13.87 2.72
N ALA A 60 20.87 -13.60 1.64
CA ALA A 60 21.45 -13.42 0.31
C ALA A 60 22.41 -12.23 0.24
N PHE A 61 22.16 -11.17 1.03
CA PHE A 61 23.01 -9.98 1.07
C PHE A 61 24.11 -10.04 2.15
N ALA A 62 23.83 -10.57 3.33
CA ALA A 62 24.73 -10.57 4.49
C ALA A 62 25.57 -11.87 4.65
N GLY A 63 25.31 -12.91 3.85
CA GLY A 63 26.14 -14.12 3.81
C GLY A 63 25.79 -15.23 4.81
N GLY A 64 24.51 -15.45 5.11
CA GLY A 64 24.05 -16.55 5.96
C GLY A 64 22.54 -16.56 6.18
N ALA A 65 21.92 -17.75 6.20
CA ALA A 65 20.47 -17.94 6.37
C ALA A 65 20.14 -18.29 7.84
N ASP A 66 20.40 -17.35 8.74
CA ASP A 66 19.87 -17.44 10.10
C ASP A 66 18.49 -16.79 10.10
N ASP A 67 17.47 -17.44 10.71
CA ASP A 67 16.14 -16.87 10.97
C ASP A 67 16.22 -15.71 11.98
N ARG A 68 17.04 -14.70 11.66
CA ARG A 68 17.51 -13.63 12.54
C ARG A 68 16.46 -12.56 12.72
N TYR A 69 15.73 -12.22 11.67
CA TYR A 69 14.81 -11.08 11.68
C TYR A 69 13.36 -11.55 11.81
N ARG A 70 12.62 -10.90 12.71
CA ARG A 70 11.16 -11.02 12.81
C ARG A 70 10.51 -9.69 12.56
N LEU A 71 9.54 -9.66 11.66
CA LEU A 71 8.80 -8.47 11.32
C LEU A 71 7.57 -8.34 12.20
N GLN A 72 7.34 -7.11 12.62
CA GLN A 72 6.23 -6.70 13.45
C GLN A 72 5.49 -5.61 12.69
N LEU A 73 4.18 -5.77 12.50
CA LEU A 73 3.38 -4.92 11.65
C LEU A 73 2.33 -4.19 12.49
N ASP A 74 2.20 -2.89 12.28
CA ASP A 74 1.13 -2.09 12.86
C ASP A 74 0.35 -1.41 11.72
N ILE A 75 -0.98 -1.49 11.77
CA ILE A 75 -1.86 -0.68 10.94
C ILE A 75 -1.85 0.73 11.52
N VAL A 76 -1.30 1.67 10.76
CA VAL A 76 -1.35 3.11 11.00
C VAL A 76 -2.59 3.64 10.28
N SER A 77 -3.62 3.99 11.05
CA SER A 77 -4.83 4.63 10.53
C SER A 77 -4.75 6.13 10.74
N ALA A 78 -4.85 6.89 9.65
CA ALA A 78 -4.92 8.34 9.66
C ALA A 78 -6.36 8.79 9.45
N ALA A 79 -6.86 9.64 10.35
CA ALA A 79 -8.18 10.26 10.24
C ALA A 79 -8.07 11.77 9.98
N LEU A 80 -9.01 12.27 9.19
CA LEU A 80 -9.29 13.69 9.00
C LEU A 80 -10.21 14.16 10.11
N ALA A 81 -9.90 15.28 10.74
CA ALA A 81 -10.78 15.93 11.70
C ALA A 81 -11.21 17.31 11.18
N PHE A 82 -12.53 17.57 11.22
CA PHE A 82 -13.12 18.83 10.81
C PHE A 82 -13.33 19.74 12.03
N SER A 83 -12.98 21.02 11.85
CA SER A 83 -13.02 22.02 12.92
C SER A 83 -14.44 22.42 13.39
N ASP A 84 -15.49 22.01 12.67
CA ASP A 84 -16.89 22.33 12.99
C ASP A 84 -17.55 21.35 13.98
N GLY A 85 -16.87 20.26 14.35
CA GLY A 85 -17.23 19.41 15.51
C GLY A 85 -18.60 18.75 15.45
N GLY A 86 -19.16 18.56 14.25
CA GLY A 86 -20.45 17.91 14.01
C GLY A 86 -20.45 16.39 14.26
N ALA A 87 -21.54 15.71 13.89
CA ALA A 87 -21.68 14.25 14.03
C ALA A 87 -20.64 13.44 13.22
N ASP A 88 -20.04 14.06 12.19
CA ASP A 88 -18.95 13.54 11.36
C ASP A 88 -17.63 14.30 11.63
N ALA A 89 -17.35 14.64 12.90
CA ALA A 89 -16.16 15.40 13.28
C ALA A 89 -14.83 14.75 12.86
N GLU A 90 -14.81 13.41 12.70
CA GLU A 90 -13.65 12.66 12.23
C GLU A 90 -14.02 11.65 11.14
N PHE A 91 -13.17 11.53 10.13
CA PHE A 91 -13.32 10.61 9.01
C PHE A 91 -12.03 9.81 8.77
N PRO A 92 -12.07 8.46 8.72
CA PRO A 92 -10.89 7.66 8.41
C PRO A 92 -10.46 7.89 6.95
N LEU A 93 -9.27 8.43 6.74
CA LEU A 93 -8.78 8.80 5.41
C LEU A 93 -8.03 7.64 4.75
N LEU A 94 -7.01 7.13 5.43
CA LEU A 94 -6.10 6.12 4.89
C LEU A 94 -5.52 5.23 6.00
N GLU A 95 -5.09 4.04 5.60
CA GLU A 95 -4.37 3.09 6.42
C GLU A 95 -3.15 2.57 5.69
N MET A 96 -2.06 2.41 6.41
CA MET A 96 -0.80 1.85 5.91
C MET A 96 -0.23 0.92 6.97
N LEU A 97 0.53 -0.09 6.54
CA LEU A 97 1.37 -0.83 7.46
C LEU A 97 2.67 -0.08 7.71
N ASP A 98 2.98 0.04 8.98
CA ASP A 98 4.32 0.33 9.48
C ASP A 98 5.00 -0.98 9.86
N VAL A 99 6.31 -1.06 9.63
CA VAL A 99 7.10 -2.28 9.83
C VAL A 99 8.17 -2.00 10.87
N THR A 100 8.23 -2.82 11.89
CA THR A 100 9.37 -2.90 12.81
C THR A 100 10.09 -4.22 12.57
N ILE A 101 11.41 -4.16 12.38
CA ILE A 101 12.25 -5.32 12.11
C ILE A 101 13.02 -5.62 13.39
N VAL A 102 12.69 -6.73 14.04
CA VAL A 102 13.31 -7.16 15.30
C VAL A 102 14.43 -8.14 14.98
N ASP A 103 15.66 -7.77 15.35
CA ASP A 103 16.80 -8.68 15.31
C ASP A 103 16.74 -9.60 16.54
N GLN A 104 16.44 -10.88 16.33
CA GLN A 104 16.30 -11.87 17.39
C GLN A 104 17.63 -12.21 18.06
N HIS A 105 18.77 -11.94 17.43
CA HIS A 105 20.09 -12.23 18.01
C HIS A 105 20.53 -11.15 18.99
N THR A 106 20.22 -9.89 18.69
CA THR A 106 20.64 -8.73 19.50
C THR A 106 19.53 -8.15 20.37
N GLY A 107 18.26 -8.40 20.00
CA GLY A 107 17.09 -7.75 20.57
C GLY A 107 16.86 -6.33 20.07
N GLU A 108 17.62 -5.87 19.06
CA GLU A 108 17.46 -4.53 18.50
C GLU A 108 16.19 -4.42 17.66
N HIS A 109 15.54 -3.25 17.74
CA HIS A 109 14.37 -2.91 16.94
C HIS A 109 14.77 -1.88 15.89
N HIS A 110 14.69 -2.26 14.62
CA HIS A 110 14.96 -1.36 13.50
C HIS A 110 13.64 -0.86 12.89
N HIS A 111 13.59 0.44 12.61
CA HIS A 111 12.45 1.04 11.92
C HIS A 111 12.46 0.66 10.44
N GLY A 112 11.33 0.15 9.94
CA GLY A 112 11.07 -0.09 8.53
C GLY A 112 10.63 1.17 7.79
N ILE A 113 9.86 0.97 6.72
CA ILE A 113 9.26 2.07 5.93
C ILE A 113 7.73 1.98 6.04
N LEU A 114 7.10 3.11 6.35
CA LEU A 114 5.64 3.25 6.27
C LEU A 114 5.17 3.23 4.82
N GLY A 115 3.95 2.74 4.56
CA GLY A 115 3.32 2.78 3.23
C GLY A 115 3.02 1.41 2.63
N ASN A 116 3.43 0.36 3.33
CA ASN A 116 3.11 -1.01 2.98
C ASN A 116 1.59 -1.22 2.99
N ASN A 117 1.09 -1.91 1.96
CA ASN A 117 -0.31 -2.27 1.77
C ASN A 117 -1.27 -1.07 1.89
N PHE A 118 -0.87 0.03 1.27
CA PHE A 118 -1.58 1.30 1.25
C PHE A 118 -3.08 1.12 0.95
N SER A 119 -3.88 1.61 1.90
CA SER A 119 -5.31 1.64 1.82
C SER A 119 -5.83 3.04 1.98
N SER A 120 -6.76 3.44 1.11
CA SER A 120 -7.50 4.68 1.28
C SER A 120 -8.99 4.40 1.29
N TYR A 121 -9.70 5.25 1.99
CA TYR A 121 -11.15 5.36 1.96
C TYR A 121 -11.57 6.22 0.78
N LEU A 122 -10.67 7.09 0.32
CA LEU A 122 -10.73 7.78 -0.94
C LEU A 122 -9.98 6.97 -2.03
N ARG A 123 -10.53 5.85 -2.50
CA ARG A 123 -9.96 5.11 -3.66
C ARG A 123 -10.81 5.20 -4.92
N ASP A 124 -10.24 5.86 -5.93
CA ASP A 124 -10.90 6.06 -7.23
C ASP A 124 -11.00 4.82 -8.12
N TYR A 125 -10.34 3.69 -7.80
CA TYR A 125 -10.52 2.45 -8.58
C TYR A 125 -11.96 1.88 -8.46
N ASP A 126 -12.75 2.39 -7.49
CA ASP A 126 -14.17 2.11 -7.24
C ASP A 126 -15.08 3.37 -7.25
N PHE A 127 -14.61 4.57 -7.63
CA PHE A 127 -15.40 5.80 -7.43
C PHE A 127 -16.30 6.25 -8.59
N SER A 128 -17.53 5.78 -8.48
CA SER A 128 -18.78 6.51 -8.78
C SER A 128 -19.15 7.54 -7.69
N VAL A 129 -18.19 7.99 -6.88
CA VAL A 129 -18.41 8.86 -5.69
C VAL A 129 -18.15 10.33 -6.02
N LEU A 130 -18.01 10.67 -7.29
CA LEU A 130 -18.09 12.08 -7.72
C LEU A 130 -18.77 12.26 -9.08
N LEU A 131 -19.30 11.20 -9.69
CA LEU A 131 -20.05 11.35 -10.94
C LEU A 131 -21.27 10.43 -11.00
N PRO A 132 -22.48 11.01 -11.09
CA PRO A 132 -23.57 10.30 -11.74
C PRO A 132 -23.12 10.00 -13.18
N SER A 133 -23.05 8.71 -13.53
CA SER A 133 -23.36 8.25 -14.89
C SER A 133 -22.66 8.95 -16.07
N SER A 134 -21.40 9.40 -15.94
CA SER A 134 -20.68 10.03 -17.06
C SER A 134 -19.66 9.06 -17.68
N PRO A 135 -19.72 8.80 -19.00
CA PRO A 135 -18.76 7.92 -19.67
C PRO A 135 -17.41 8.65 -19.86
N GLY A 136 -16.44 8.34 -19.01
CA GLY A 136 -15.04 8.79 -19.15
C GLY A 136 -14.34 8.99 -17.81
N LEU A 137 -13.00 8.92 -17.81
CA LEU A 137 -12.20 9.28 -16.64
C LEU A 137 -12.23 10.81 -16.46
N PRO A 138 -12.53 11.34 -15.26
CA PRO A 138 -12.49 12.77 -15.00
C PRO A 138 -11.09 13.34 -15.16
N SER A 139 -10.97 14.58 -15.63
CA SER A 139 -9.68 15.28 -15.76
C SER A 139 -8.99 15.54 -14.41
N ASP A 140 -9.77 15.56 -13.33
CA ASP A 140 -9.35 15.76 -11.94
C ASP A 140 -9.20 14.45 -11.15
N PHE A 141 -9.15 13.30 -11.84
CA PHE A 141 -8.92 11.99 -11.21
C PHE A 141 -7.69 12.00 -10.28
N GLY A 142 -7.87 11.51 -9.06
CA GLY A 142 -6.86 11.48 -8.00
C GLY A 142 -6.52 12.83 -7.37
N ALA A 143 -7.05 13.97 -7.84
CA ALA A 143 -6.65 15.29 -7.37
C ALA A 143 -7.00 15.53 -5.90
N LEU A 144 -8.23 15.19 -5.47
CA LEU A 144 -8.65 15.35 -4.08
C LEU A 144 -7.80 14.49 -3.13
N HIS A 145 -7.66 13.20 -3.46
CA HIS A 145 -6.91 12.29 -2.61
C HIS A 145 -5.42 12.65 -2.57
N GLY A 146 -4.84 13.04 -3.71
CA GLY A 146 -3.48 13.57 -3.78
C GLY A 146 -3.29 14.80 -2.87
N ALA A 147 -4.22 15.75 -2.91
CA ALA A 147 -4.18 16.93 -2.05
C ALA A 147 -4.25 16.58 -0.56
N LEU A 148 -5.17 15.69 -0.17
CA LEU A 148 -5.32 15.26 1.22
C LEU A 148 -4.11 14.45 1.72
N PHE A 149 -3.54 13.61 0.86
CA PHE A 149 -2.33 12.86 1.17
C PHE A 149 -1.14 13.78 1.40
N GLN A 150 -0.92 14.77 0.52
CA GLN A 150 0.16 15.75 0.69
C GLN A 150 -0.01 16.56 1.99
N ARG A 151 -1.24 17.03 2.26
CA ARG A 151 -1.56 17.73 3.53
C ARG A 151 -1.32 16.85 4.76
N PHE A 152 -1.61 15.55 4.68
CA PHE A 152 -1.32 14.61 5.75
C PHE A 152 0.18 14.54 6.05
N LEU A 153 1.03 14.40 5.02
CA LEU A 153 2.49 14.36 5.19
C LEU A 153 3.07 15.69 5.73
N GLU A 154 2.43 16.81 5.41
CA GLU A 154 2.80 18.13 5.92
C GLU A 154 2.31 18.40 7.36
N SER A 155 1.37 17.59 7.85
CA SER A 155 0.75 17.79 9.15
C SER A 155 1.71 17.55 10.32
N SER A 156 1.43 18.18 11.46
CA SER A 156 2.16 17.92 12.70
C SER A 156 1.99 16.49 13.18
N ALA A 157 0.84 15.86 12.92
CA ALA A 157 0.59 14.46 13.29
C ALA A 157 1.60 13.54 12.59
N PHE A 158 1.72 13.64 11.27
CA PHE A 158 2.68 12.82 10.53
C PHE A 158 4.13 13.09 10.97
N ARG A 159 4.53 14.36 11.03
CA ARG A 159 5.92 14.76 11.36
C ARG A 159 6.34 14.44 12.79
N SER A 160 5.40 14.26 13.71
CA SER A 160 5.69 13.86 15.09
C SER A 160 5.91 12.36 15.23
N ASP A 161 5.31 11.57 14.33
CA ASP A 161 5.30 10.11 14.38
C ASP A 161 6.32 9.47 13.43
N PHE A 162 6.66 10.13 12.32
CA PHE A 162 7.48 9.57 11.26
C PHE A 162 8.60 10.53 10.81
N SER A 163 9.79 9.98 10.62
CA SER A 163 10.99 10.70 10.19
C SER A 163 11.34 10.51 8.71
N ALA A 164 10.66 9.58 8.03
CA ALA A 164 10.90 9.23 6.63
C ALA A 164 9.60 9.31 5.81
N GLU A 165 9.73 9.64 4.54
CA GLU A 165 8.63 9.62 3.58
C GLU A 165 8.15 8.18 3.32
N PRO A 166 6.83 7.97 3.15
CA PRO A 166 6.30 6.64 2.91
C PRO A 166 6.67 6.12 1.51
N VAL A 167 6.83 4.80 1.41
CA VAL A 167 6.99 4.09 0.14
C VAL A 167 5.78 3.19 -0.08
N VAL A 168 5.05 3.44 -1.16
CA VAL A 168 3.93 2.59 -1.56
C VAL A 168 4.44 1.55 -2.54
N CYS A 169 4.33 0.28 -2.19
CA CYS A 169 4.75 -0.82 -3.06
C CYS A 169 3.54 -1.68 -3.46
N ILE A 170 3.32 -1.87 -4.76
CA ILE A 170 2.16 -2.59 -5.32
C ILE A 170 2.54 -3.50 -6.49
N SER A 171 1.57 -4.30 -6.94
CA SER A 171 1.69 -5.11 -8.14
C SER A 171 1.95 -4.25 -9.39
N VAL A 172 2.71 -4.80 -10.33
CA VAL A 172 2.74 -4.31 -11.72
C VAL A 172 1.38 -4.49 -12.42
N SER A 173 1.11 -3.64 -13.42
CA SER A 173 -0.14 -3.63 -14.18
C SER A 173 -0.13 -4.65 -15.32
N THR A 174 -1.24 -5.38 -15.50
CA THR A 174 -1.46 -6.29 -16.63
C THR A 174 -1.67 -5.58 -17.97
N SER A 175 -1.91 -4.26 -17.96
CA SER A 175 -2.04 -3.47 -19.18
C SER A 175 -0.68 -3.07 -19.78
N GLN A 176 0.42 -3.27 -19.06
CA GLN A 176 1.75 -2.78 -19.44
C GLN A 176 2.72 -3.92 -19.80
N THR A 177 3.73 -3.57 -20.59
CA THR A 177 4.90 -4.42 -20.84
C THR A 177 6.11 -3.78 -20.15
N TYR A 178 6.86 -4.61 -19.42
CA TYR A 178 8.03 -4.21 -18.65
C TYR A 178 9.29 -4.77 -19.29
N ARG A 179 10.32 -3.95 -19.42
CA ARG A 179 11.63 -4.33 -19.97
C ARG A 179 12.70 -4.16 -18.91
N ARG A 180 13.45 -5.23 -18.64
CA ARG A 180 14.57 -5.21 -17.68
C ARG A 180 15.65 -4.28 -18.20
N THR A 181 16.16 -3.40 -17.35
CA THR A 181 17.28 -2.51 -17.65
C THR A 181 18.62 -3.21 -17.35
N GLY A 182 19.73 -2.50 -17.50
CA GLY A 182 21.05 -2.99 -17.07
C GLY A 182 21.33 -2.78 -15.57
N TYR A 183 20.48 -2.02 -14.86
CA TYR A 183 20.71 -1.68 -13.46
C TYR A 183 20.21 -2.78 -12.53
N VAL A 184 21.03 -3.12 -11.54
CA VAL A 184 20.71 -4.10 -10.50
C VAL A 184 21.09 -3.51 -9.16
N HIS A 185 20.10 -3.29 -8.31
CA HIS A 185 20.31 -2.84 -6.94
C HIS A 185 20.56 -4.06 -6.03
N PRO A 186 21.45 -3.99 -5.01
CA PRO A 186 21.76 -5.13 -4.15
C PRO A 186 20.55 -5.78 -3.46
N VAL A 187 19.64 -4.97 -2.93
CA VAL A 187 18.39 -5.44 -2.28
C VAL A 187 17.18 -5.46 -3.22
N LEU A 188 16.83 -4.34 -3.85
CA LEU A 188 15.68 -4.25 -4.76
C LEU A 188 15.80 -5.18 -5.98
N GLY A 189 17.00 -5.56 -6.40
CA GLY A 189 17.24 -6.49 -7.50
C GLY A 189 17.22 -5.81 -8.87
N ALA A 190 16.80 -6.55 -9.90
CA ALA A 190 16.88 -6.08 -11.28
C ALA A 190 15.81 -5.03 -11.57
N GLU A 191 16.22 -3.88 -12.14
CA GLU A 191 15.28 -2.82 -12.50
C GLU A 191 14.56 -3.11 -13.80
N TYR A 192 13.32 -2.64 -13.89
CA TYR A 192 12.48 -2.67 -15.07
C TYR A 192 11.97 -1.27 -15.39
N GLU A 193 11.73 -1.03 -16.67
CA GLU A 193 11.02 0.16 -17.17
C GLU A 193 9.76 -0.29 -17.93
N HIS A 194 8.72 0.53 -17.87
CA HIS A 194 7.51 0.36 -18.68
C HIS A 194 7.51 1.31 -19.87
N GLU A 195 6.76 0.97 -20.92
CA GLU A 195 6.78 1.73 -22.17
C GLU A 195 5.96 3.04 -22.10
N HIS A 196 4.89 3.06 -21.29
CA HIS A 196 3.91 4.16 -21.26
C HIS A 196 3.41 4.44 -19.85
N SER A 197 3.14 5.72 -19.55
CA SER A 197 2.43 6.11 -18.31
C SER A 197 1.11 5.35 -18.19
N SER A 198 0.78 4.94 -16.96
CA SER A 198 -0.49 4.33 -16.62
C SER A 198 -1.34 5.25 -15.75
N LEU A 199 -2.64 4.98 -15.68
CA LEU A 199 -3.55 5.67 -14.76
C LEU A 199 -3.09 5.57 -13.29
N THR A 200 -2.40 4.49 -12.92
CA THR A 200 -1.86 4.32 -11.58
C THR A 200 -0.67 5.24 -11.34
N ASP A 201 0.17 5.44 -12.36
CA ASP A 201 1.29 6.38 -12.29
C ASP A 201 0.80 7.82 -12.16
N ASP A 202 -0.20 8.21 -12.96
CA ASP A 202 -0.81 9.53 -12.89
C ASP A 202 -1.45 9.78 -11.50
N TYR A 203 -2.13 8.77 -10.96
CA TYR A 203 -2.77 8.83 -9.64
C TYR A 203 -1.76 9.04 -8.50
N PHE A 204 -0.70 8.22 -8.41
CA PHE A 204 0.34 8.42 -7.41
C PHE A 204 1.17 9.68 -7.71
N GLY A 205 1.23 10.12 -8.97
CA GLY A 205 1.75 11.43 -9.36
C GLY A 205 0.99 12.58 -8.69
N ARG A 206 -0.33 12.50 -8.51
CA ARG A 206 -1.11 13.47 -7.72
C ARG A 206 -0.72 13.51 -6.24
N MET A 207 -0.11 12.44 -5.72
CA MET A 207 0.48 12.38 -4.38
C MET A 207 1.93 12.89 -4.33
N GLY A 208 2.46 13.36 -5.45
CA GLY A 208 3.85 13.78 -5.60
C GLY A 208 4.84 12.63 -5.74
N MET A 209 4.38 11.39 -5.92
CA MET A 209 5.21 10.21 -6.00
C MET A 209 5.62 9.89 -7.44
N ARG A 210 6.77 9.22 -7.58
CA ARG A 210 7.28 8.65 -8.83
C ARG A 210 7.47 7.16 -8.67
N VAL A 211 7.25 6.42 -9.75
CA VAL A 211 7.39 4.96 -9.78
C VAL A 211 8.78 4.53 -10.20
N ARG A 212 9.29 3.46 -9.59
CA ARG A 212 10.35 2.61 -10.14
C ARG A 212 9.95 1.14 -10.00
N TYR A 213 10.43 0.29 -10.91
CA TYR A 213 10.08 -1.12 -10.91
C TYR A 213 11.29 -1.98 -10.66
N PHE A 214 11.19 -2.89 -9.69
CA PHE A 214 12.30 -3.75 -9.33
C PHE A 214 11.83 -5.17 -9.07
N GLN A 215 12.59 -6.15 -9.53
CA GLN A 215 12.39 -7.56 -9.21
C GLN A 215 13.47 -8.01 -8.22
N PRO A 216 13.12 -8.14 -6.92
CA PRO A 216 14.03 -8.65 -5.90
C PRO A 216 14.54 -10.05 -6.23
N ALA A 217 15.72 -10.40 -5.70
CA ALA A 217 16.28 -11.73 -5.89
C ALA A 217 15.31 -12.82 -5.39
N GLY A 218 14.97 -13.78 -6.26
CA GLY A 218 14.03 -14.85 -5.96
C GLY A 218 12.54 -14.50 -6.12
N ALA A 219 12.19 -13.24 -6.45
CA ALA A 219 10.80 -12.88 -6.76
C ALA A 219 10.41 -13.32 -8.18
N SER A 220 9.15 -13.76 -8.36
CA SER A 220 8.64 -14.19 -9.67
C SER A 220 8.38 -13.02 -10.64
N ALA A 221 8.14 -11.81 -10.15
CA ALA A 221 7.82 -10.65 -10.97
C ALA A 221 8.33 -9.34 -10.32
N PRO A 222 8.53 -8.26 -11.11
CA PRO A 222 8.83 -6.95 -10.55
C PRO A 222 7.67 -6.39 -9.71
N LEU A 223 8.02 -5.60 -8.71
CA LEU A 223 7.12 -4.77 -7.89
C LEU A 223 7.26 -3.31 -8.32
N ALA A 224 6.16 -2.55 -8.21
CA ALA A 224 6.13 -1.12 -8.46
C ALA A 224 6.28 -0.36 -7.13
N PHE A 225 7.30 0.48 -7.04
CA PHE A 225 7.61 1.28 -5.85
C PHE A 225 7.38 2.76 -6.14
N TYR A 226 6.45 3.37 -5.42
CA TYR A 226 6.10 4.78 -5.50
C TYR A 226 6.68 5.52 -4.29
N THR A 227 7.49 6.55 -4.55
CA THR A 227 8.11 7.39 -3.51
C THR A 227 8.23 8.84 -3.98
N ARG A 228 8.33 9.78 -3.03
CA ARG A 228 8.64 11.20 -3.29
C ARG A 228 10.15 11.47 -3.33
N GLY A 229 10.97 10.55 -2.80
CA GLY A 229 12.43 10.65 -2.71
C GLY A 229 13.19 9.72 -3.65
N ASP A 230 14.46 9.49 -3.35
CA ASP A 230 15.29 8.49 -4.04
C ASP A 230 15.19 7.13 -3.34
N LEU A 231 14.38 6.23 -3.91
CA LEU A 231 14.22 4.86 -3.42
C LEU A 231 15.56 4.12 -3.22
N THR A 232 16.57 4.43 -4.02
CA THR A 232 17.85 3.71 -4.02
C THR A 232 18.91 4.32 -3.11
N GLY A 233 18.68 5.51 -2.58
CA GLY A 233 19.65 6.24 -1.76
C GLY A 233 19.13 6.62 -0.38
N ASP A 234 17.82 6.82 -0.21
CA ASP A 234 17.24 7.41 1.00
C ASP A 234 16.94 6.39 2.11
N TYR A 235 16.98 5.08 1.80
CA TYR A 235 16.58 4.01 2.71
C TYR A 235 17.68 2.98 2.89
N THR A 236 17.79 2.42 4.09
CA THR A 236 18.74 1.34 4.37
C THR A 236 18.32 0.03 3.71
N ASP A 237 19.28 -0.85 3.49
CA ASP A 237 19.03 -2.20 2.97
C ASP A 237 17.98 -2.96 3.80
N LEU A 238 18.06 -2.87 5.13
CA LEU A 238 17.11 -3.55 6.02
C LEU A 238 15.69 -2.97 5.90
N GLN A 239 15.55 -1.65 5.74
CA GLN A 239 14.27 -0.99 5.48
C GLN A 239 13.64 -1.47 4.16
N LEU A 240 14.45 -1.54 3.09
CA LEU A 240 14.00 -2.04 1.79
C LEU A 240 13.60 -3.52 1.85
N ILE A 241 14.36 -4.36 2.57
CA ILE A 241 14.02 -5.76 2.84
C ILE A 241 12.66 -5.86 3.51
N GLY A 242 12.39 -5.04 4.54
CA GLY A 242 11.12 -5.10 5.25
C GLY A 242 9.91 -4.79 4.37
N THR A 243 10.05 -3.78 3.50
CA THR A 243 9.03 -3.42 2.50
C THR A 243 8.82 -4.54 1.47
N ILE A 244 9.91 -5.10 0.93
CA ILE A 244 9.82 -6.20 -0.06
C ILE A 244 9.16 -7.43 0.58
N ALA A 245 9.62 -7.86 1.75
CA ALA A 245 9.12 -9.06 2.42
C ALA A 245 7.61 -8.96 2.72
N THR A 246 7.19 -7.79 3.19
CA THR A 246 5.77 -7.49 3.46
C THR A 246 4.96 -7.49 2.18
N MET A 247 5.36 -6.70 1.17
CA MET A 247 4.55 -6.51 -0.02
C MET A 247 4.58 -7.66 -1.00
N GLU A 248 5.71 -8.35 -1.18
CA GLU A 248 5.77 -9.55 -2.00
C GLU A 248 4.85 -10.64 -1.43
N THR A 249 4.80 -10.80 -0.11
CA THR A 249 3.87 -11.74 0.54
C THR A 249 2.42 -11.38 0.24
N PHE A 250 2.03 -10.12 0.44
CA PHE A 250 0.67 -9.69 0.09
C PHE A 250 0.37 -9.85 -1.40
N GLN A 251 1.32 -9.57 -2.30
CA GLN A 251 1.11 -9.78 -3.73
C GLN A 251 1.00 -11.26 -4.11
N LYS A 252 1.73 -12.16 -3.45
CA LYS A 252 1.55 -13.63 -3.60
C LYS A 252 0.15 -14.08 -3.21
N ILE A 253 -0.43 -13.47 -2.16
CA ILE A 253 -1.80 -13.77 -1.71
C ILE A 253 -2.83 -13.16 -2.67
N TYR A 254 -2.64 -11.90 -3.08
CA TYR A 254 -3.64 -11.16 -3.85
C TYR A 254 -3.62 -11.51 -5.33
N ARG A 255 -2.45 -11.78 -5.90
CA ARG A 255 -2.20 -12.04 -7.33
C ARG A 255 -1.19 -13.18 -7.51
N PRO A 256 -1.49 -14.38 -7.01
CA PRO A 256 -0.60 -15.55 -7.12
C PRO A 256 -0.23 -15.87 -8.58
N GLU A 257 -1.09 -15.55 -9.54
CA GLU A 257 -0.86 -15.74 -10.97
C GLU A 257 0.38 -14.97 -11.48
N ILE A 258 0.75 -13.88 -10.79
CA ILE A 258 1.91 -13.04 -11.11
C ILE A 258 3.06 -13.34 -10.14
N TYR A 259 2.79 -13.31 -8.83
CA TYR A 259 3.85 -13.30 -7.81
C TYR A 259 4.16 -14.66 -7.19
N ALA A 260 3.30 -15.65 -7.41
CA ALA A 260 3.55 -17.05 -7.05
C ALA A 260 3.72 -17.94 -8.30
N ALA A 261 3.97 -17.33 -9.46
CA ALA A 261 4.26 -18.02 -10.71
C ALA A 261 5.54 -18.86 -10.58
N ASN A 262 5.52 -20.08 -11.13
CA ASN A 262 6.65 -20.99 -11.07
C ASN A 262 7.78 -20.60 -12.04
N THR A 263 7.47 -19.74 -13.01
CA THR A 263 8.44 -19.16 -13.95
C THR A 263 8.64 -17.67 -13.64
N PRO A 264 9.87 -17.22 -13.36
CA PRO A 264 10.15 -15.81 -13.09
C PRO A 264 10.08 -14.96 -14.36
N ALA A 265 9.82 -13.67 -14.18
CA ALA A 265 9.80 -12.66 -15.24
C ALA A 265 11.13 -12.64 -16.01
N GLY A 266 11.03 -12.69 -17.34
CA GLY A 266 12.17 -12.56 -18.25
C GLY A 266 12.63 -11.11 -18.42
N SER A 267 13.52 -10.88 -19.40
CA SER A 267 13.99 -9.53 -19.77
C SER A 267 12.90 -8.66 -20.38
N THR A 268 11.86 -9.25 -20.95
CA THR A 268 10.60 -8.58 -21.32
C THR A 268 9.46 -9.36 -20.69
N TYR A 269 8.61 -8.66 -19.93
CA TYR A 269 7.59 -9.28 -19.11
C TYR A 269 6.26 -8.54 -19.25
N ARG A 270 5.21 -9.30 -19.54
CA ARG A 270 3.83 -8.80 -19.53
C ARG A 270 3.03 -9.63 -18.53
N PRO A 271 2.69 -9.07 -17.35
CA PRO A 271 1.94 -9.80 -16.34
C PRO A 271 0.52 -10.12 -16.82
N THR A 272 -0.02 -11.24 -16.34
CA THR A 272 -1.38 -11.68 -16.68
C THR A 272 -2.02 -12.39 -15.50
N LEU A 273 -3.32 -12.16 -15.29
CA LEU A 273 -4.12 -12.88 -14.28
C LEU A 273 -4.67 -14.21 -14.82
N ASN A 274 -4.40 -14.54 -16.08
CA ASN A 274 -4.81 -15.80 -16.69
C ASN A 274 -3.66 -16.84 -16.68
N HIS A 275 -2.56 -16.56 -15.98
CA HIS A 275 -1.46 -17.50 -15.84
C HIS A 275 -1.89 -18.68 -14.97
N THR A 276 -1.69 -19.91 -15.43
CA THR A 276 -2.13 -21.12 -14.72
C THR A 276 -1.00 -21.88 -14.04
N ASP A 277 0.26 -21.62 -14.41
CA ASP A 277 1.44 -22.26 -13.84
C ASP A 277 1.96 -21.47 -12.62
N PHE A 278 1.25 -21.58 -11.50
CA PHE A 278 1.61 -20.96 -10.23
C PHE A 278 1.25 -21.87 -9.07
N THR A 279 1.92 -21.68 -7.94
CA THR A 279 1.64 -22.41 -6.70
C THR A 279 0.98 -21.46 -5.69
N PRO A 280 -0.32 -21.61 -5.38
CA PRO A 280 -0.99 -20.74 -4.41
C PRO A 280 -0.34 -20.82 -3.03
N THR A 281 -0.47 -19.72 -2.27
CA THR A 281 -0.11 -19.69 -0.85
C THR A 281 -1.11 -20.50 -0.02
N PRO A 282 -0.75 -20.97 1.19
CA PRO A 282 -1.71 -21.60 2.11
C PRO A 282 -2.77 -20.63 2.66
N VAL A 283 -2.64 -19.34 2.37
CA VAL A 283 -3.53 -18.28 2.84
C VAL A 283 -4.72 -18.13 1.89
N THR A 284 -5.94 -18.20 2.44
CA THR A 284 -7.17 -18.00 1.66
C THR A 284 -7.53 -16.52 1.58
N TYR A 285 -7.87 -16.03 0.39
CA TYR A 285 -8.25 -14.64 0.15
C TYR A 285 -9.49 -14.54 -0.76
N ASP A 286 -10.55 -13.90 -0.29
CA ASP A 286 -11.82 -13.78 -1.01
C ASP A 286 -11.87 -12.47 -1.82
N ARG A 287 -11.57 -12.56 -3.12
CA ARG A 287 -11.62 -11.41 -4.05
C ARG A 287 -13.03 -10.85 -4.25
N GLU A 288 -14.07 -11.68 -4.19
CA GLU A 288 -15.46 -11.24 -4.39
C GLU A 288 -15.95 -10.45 -3.19
N GLU A 289 -15.69 -10.96 -1.99
CA GLU A 289 -15.98 -10.23 -0.76
C GLU A 289 -15.25 -8.88 -0.75
N ARG A 290 -13.96 -8.85 -1.10
CA ARG A 290 -13.19 -7.59 -1.17
C ARG A 290 -13.84 -6.56 -2.11
N SER A 291 -14.38 -7.01 -3.24
CA SER A 291 -15.02 -6.15 -4.23
C SER A 291 -16.34 -5.59 -3.71
N ARG A 292 -17.18 -6.43 -3.11
CA ARG A 292 -18.45 -6.01 -2.47
C ARG A 292 -18.21 -4.97 -1.37
N LEU A 293 -17.19 -5.22 -0.57
CA LEU A 293 -16.75 -4.35 0.53
C LEU A 293 -16.28 -2.97 0.04
N GLY A 294 -15.54 -2.89 -1.07
CA GLY A 294 -15.14 -1.63 -1.70
C GLY A 294 -16.33 -0.77 -2.11
N ILE A 295 -17.38 -1.37 -2.69
CA ILE A 295 -18.61 -0.66 -3.07
C ILE A 295 -19.31 -0.07 -1.84
N THR A 296 -19.41 -0.84 -0.74
CA THR A 296 -20.01 -0.36 0.51
C THR A 296 -19.22 0.80 1.11
N GLN A 297 -17.89 0.68 1.15
CA GLN A 297 -17.01 1.76 1.62
C GLN A 297 -17.14 3.02 0.75
N GLY A 298 -17.29 2.86 -0.57
CA GLY A 298 -17.46 3.99 -1.47
C GLY A 298 -18.73 4.78 -1.19
N ARG A 299 -19.87 4.10 -1.03
CA ARG A 299 -21.14 4.76 -0.67
C ARG A 299 -21.07 5.45 0.69
N TRP A 300 -20.46 4.81 1.68
CA TRP A 300 -20.29 5.40 3.00
C TRP A 300 -19.42 6.66 2.96
N THR A 301 -18.36 6.64 2.14
CA THR A 301 -17.49 7.81 1.92
C THR A 301 -18.24 8.96 1.24
N GLU A 302 -19.13 8.67 0.29
CA GLU A 302 -19.99 9.67 -0.33
C GLU A 302 -20.91 10.34 0.71
N GLU A 303 -21.57 9.52 1.53
CA GLU A 303 -22.56 9.96 2.51
C GLU A 303 -21.94 10.76 3.67
N HIS A 304 -20.77 10.34 4.16
CA HIS A 304 -20.17 10.87 5.39
C HIS A 304 -18.98 11.82 5.19
N LEU A 305 -18.38 11.87 4.01
CA LEU A 305 -17.27 12.79 3.72
C LEU A 305 -17.59 13.72 2.56
N VAL A 306 -17.91 13.17 1.39
CA VAL A 306 -18.00 13.96 0.16
C VAL A 306 -19.22 14.87 0.19
N THR A 307 -20.41 14.35 0.48
CA THR A 307 -21.65 15.14 0.49
C THR A 307 -21.62 16.23 1.57
N PRO A 308 -21.25 15.95 2.84
CA PRO A 308 -21.29 16.97 3.90
C PRO A 308 -20.23 18.06 3.73
N HIS A 309 -19.06 17.72 3.18
CA HIS A 309 -17.91 18.63 3.07
C HIS A 309 -17.56 19.01 1.63
N HIS A 310 -18.47 18.82 0.67
CA HIS A 310 -18.23 19.00 -0.77
C HIS A 310 -17.51 20.31 -1.10
N ALA A 311 -18.04 21.45 -0.63
CA ALA A 311 -17.46 22.77 -0.94
C ALA A 311 -16.01 22.92 -0.45
N LEU A 312 -15.66 22.32 0.68
CA LEU A 312 -14.31 22.34 1.23
C LEU A 312 -13.39 21.42 0.41
N LEU A 313 -13.83 20.19 0.16
CA LEU A 313 -13.06 19.19 -0.58
C LEU A 313 -12.83 19.62 -2.03
N SER A 314 -13.82 20.20 -2.72
CA SER A 314 -13.65 20.75 -4.07
C SER A 314 -12.59 21.85 -4.12
N ARG A 315 -12.49 22.70 -3.08
CA ARG A 315 -11.43 23.71 -2.99
C ARG A 315 -10.05 23.07 -2.87
N PHE A 316 -9.91 22.03 -2.03
CA PHE A 316 -8.65 21.31 -1.91
C PHE A 316 -8.22 20.65 -3.22
N ALA A 317 -9.15 20.04 -3.96
CA ALA A 317 -8.88 19.46 -5.27
C ALA A 317 -8.45 20.54 -6.29
N ALA A 318 -9.12 21.69 -6.30
CA ALA A 318 -8.80 22.80 -7.22
C ALA A 318 -7.44 23.44 -6.92
N ASP A 319 -7.12 23.72 -5.65
CA ASP A 319 -5.83 24.31 -5.24
C ASP A 319 -4.64 23.41 -5.66
N ALA A 320 -4.82 22.09 -5.57
CA ALA A 320 -3.81 21.12 -5.99
C ALA A 320 -3.65 21.06 -7.51
N ALA A 321 -4.73 21.23 -8.28
CA ALA A 321 -4.68 21.23 -9.75
C ALA A 321 -3.95 22.45 -10.34
N VAL A 322 -3.88 23.57 -9.59
CA VAL A 322 -3.16 24.80 -10.00
C VAL A 322 -1.67 24.75 -9.62
N SER A 323 -1.28 23.83 -8.72
CA SER A 323 0.09 23.72 -8.19
C SER A 323 0.97 22.69 -8.92
N LEU A 324 0.40 21.97 -9.90
CA LEU A 324 1.09 21.00 -10.78
C LEU A 324 1.44 21.63 -12.13
#